data_AF-A0A544W187-F1
#
_entry.id   AF-A0A544W187-F1
#
_cell.length_a   1.000
_cell.length_b   1.000
_cell.length_c   1.000
_cell.angle_alpha   90.00
_cell.angle_beta   90.00
_cell.angle_gamma   90.00
#
_symmetry.space_group_name_H-M   'P 1'
#
loop_
_entity.id
_entity.type
_entity.pdbx_description
1 polymer ?
#
loop_
_entity_poly.entity_id
_entity_poly.type
_entity_poly.pdbx_seq_one_letter_code
_entity_poly.pdbx_strand_id
1 'polypeptide(L)'
;MPIFEECRPGDNRPRTAIESLRAWVQGDFSMIACRTAAFAAHAAARDAAQAGALAAVAAARAAGQAAAVAHMSDHSAHSAMYAAKAVGLDGSGEPTRNAERLWQWENLESTLRPIGFPKGL
;
A
#
# COMPACT_ATOMS: atom_id res chain seq x y z
N MET A 1 2.70 -6.55 -8.14
CA MET A 1 3.17 -5.74 -7.01
C MET A 1 4.69 -5.91 -6.98
N PRO A 2 5.42 -5.23 -7.89
CA PRO A 2 6.76 -5.65 -8.31
C PRO A 2 7.77 -5.71 -7.15
N ILE A 3 7.88 -4.62 -6.36
CA ILE A 3 8.78 -4.53 -5.19
C ILE A 3 8.63 -5.71 -4.23
N PHE A 4 7.40 -6.19 -3.99
CA PHE A 4 7.17 -7.32 -3.09
C PHE A 4 7.47 -8.66 -3.77
N GLU A 5 6.96 -8.86 -4.99
CA GLU A 5 7.02 -10.15 -5.70
C GLU A 5 8.42 -10.51 -6.18
N GLU A 6 9.27 -9.52 -6.46
CA GLU A 6 10.69 -9.74 -6.76
C GLU A 6 11.44 -10.29 -5.53
N CYS A 7 11.12 -9.78 -4.34
CA CYS A 7 11.70 -10.25 -3.08
C CYS A 7 11.09 -11.57 -2.56
N ARG A 8 9.79 -11.79 -2.82
CA ARG A 8 9.02 -12.95 -2.35
C ARG A 8 8.21 -13.58 -3.50
N PRO A 9 8.87 -14.24 -4.46
CA PRO A 9 8.18 -14.89 -5.56
C PRO A 9 7.15 -15.92 -5.06
N GLY A 10 5.95 -15.89 -5.63
CA GLY A 10 4.86 -16.81 -5.29
C GLY A 10 4.00 -16.41 -4.09
N ASP A 11 4.40 -15.39 -3.30
CA ASP A 11 3.54 -14.83 -2.25
C ASP A 11 2.67 -13.70 -2.82
N ASN A 12 1.42 -14.04 -3.11
CA ASN A 12 0.46 -13.11 -3.72
C ASN A 12 -0.34 -12.29 -2.70
N ARG A 13 -0.12 -12.44 -1.38
CA ARG A 13 -0.97 -11.81 -0.35
C ARG A 13 -1.11 -10.29 -0.52
N PRO A 14 -0.04 -9.50 -0.78
CA PRO A 14 -0.18 -8.06 -1.05
C PRO A 14 -0.94 -7.74 -2.35
N ARG A 15 -0.72 -8.50 -3.42
CA ARG A 15 -1.45 -8.34 -4.68
C ARG A 15 -2.94 -8.60 -4.49
N THR A 16 -3.29 -9.69 -3.83
CA THR A 16 -4.68 -10.03 -3.49
C THR A 16 -5.36 -8.95 -2.67
N ALA A 17 -4.65 -8.26 -1.77
CA ALA A 17 -5.21 -7.12 -1.03
C ALA A 17 -5.62 -5.96 -1.95
N ILE A 18 -4.77 -5.58 -2.92
CA ILE A 18 -5.11 -4.55 -3.91
C ILE A 18 -6.26 -4.98 -4.81
N GLU A 19 -6.26 -6.23 -5.27
CA GLU A 19 -7.33 -6.78 -6.11
C GLU A 19 -8.66 -6.83 -5.35
N SER A 20 -8.64 -7.21 -4.08
CA SER A 20 -9.82 -7.22 -3.21
C SER A 20 -10.41 -5.83 -3.03
N LEU A 21 -9.57 -4.80 -2.82
CA LEU A 21 -10.04 -3.41 -2.74
C LEU A 21 -10.68 -2.97 -4.06
N ARG A 22 -10.04 -3.28 -5.19
CA ARG A 22 -10.57 -2.92 -6.51
C ARG A 22 -11.93 -3.57 -6.77
N ALA A 23 -12.09 -4.85 -6.44
CA ALA A 23 -13.37 -5.54 -6.55
C ALA A 23 -14.43 -4.94 -5.62
N TRP A 24 -14.08 -4.55 -4.40
CA TRP A 24 -14.99 -3.87 -3.47
C TRP A 24 -15.47 -2.52 -4.01
N VAL A 25 -14.58 -1.72 -4.62
CA VAL A 25 -14.94 -0.44 -5.26
C VAL A 25 -15.96 -0.65 -6.40
N GLN A 26 -15.94 -1.80 -7.08
CA GLN A 26 -16.92 -2.15 -8.11
C GLN A 26 -18.22 -2.75 -7.55
N GLY A 27 -18.31 -2.99 -6.25
CA GLY A 27 -19.48 -3.63 -5.60
C GLY A 27 -19.46 -5.16 -5.60
N ASP A 28 -18.40 -5.79 -6.11
CA ASP A 28 -18.30 -7.25 -6.30
C ASP A 28 -17.69 -7.98 -5.08
N PHE A 29 -17.36 -7.26 -4.02
CA PHE A 29 -16.65 -7.80 -2.87
C PHE A 29 -17.16 -7.19 -1.56
N SER A 30 -17.03 -7.93 -0.45
CA SER A 30 -17.46 -7.43 0.86
C SER A 30 -16.32 -6.71 1.60
N MET A 31 -16.67 -5.75 2.46
CA MET A 31 -15.71 -5.10 3.37
C MET A 31 -14.96 -6.14 4.22
N ILE A 32 -15.65 -7.18 4.71
CA ILE A 32 -15.05 -8.23 5.53
C ILE A 32 -13.95 -8.95 4.74
N ALA A 33 -14.20 -9.24 3.46
CA ALA A 33 -13.22 -9.89 2.61
C ALA A 33 -12.00 -8.99 2.32
N CYS A 34 -12.20 -7.69 2.10
CA CYS A 34 -11.09 -6.71 2.03
C CYS A 34 -10.27 -6.69 3.33
N ARG A 35 -10.95 -6.69 4.49
CA ARG A 35 -10.30 -6.70 5.80
C ARG A 35 -9.48 -7.96 6.03
N THR A 36 -9.98 -9.13 5.60
CA THR A 36 -9.22 -10.38 5.62
C THR A 36 -7.99 -10.31 4.73
N ALA A 37 -8.11 -9.79 3.50
CA ALA A 37 -6.98 -9.61 2.60
C ALA A 37 -5.95 -8.60 3.15
N ALA A 38 -6.40 -7.54 3.81
CA ALA A 38 -5.54 -6.58 4.51
C ALA A 38 -4.69 -7.26 5.61
N PHE A 39 -5.30 -8.13 6.43
CA PHE A 39 -4.56 -8.89 7.44
C PHE A 39 -3.55 -9.86 6.82
N ALA A 40 -3.90 -10.52 5.71
CA ALA A 40 -2.99 -11.39 4.98
C ALA A 40 -1.78 -10.61 4.45
N ALA A 41 -1.98 -9.42 3.87
CA ALA A 41 -0.89 -8.55 3.44
C ALA A 41 -0.01 -8.08 4.63
N HIS A 42 -0.61 -7.77 5.79
CA HIS A 42 0.17 -7.48 6.99
C HIS A 42 0.94 -8.68 7.54
N ALA A 43 0.45 -9.90 7.37
CA ALA A 43 1.21 -11.12 7.67
C ALA A 43 2.40 -11.26 6.72
N ALA A 44 2.19 -11.03 5.42
CA ALA A 44 3.27 -11.02 4.43
C ALA A 44 4.35 -9.98 4.73
N ALA A 45 3.95 -8.81 5.25
CA ALA A 45 4.90 -7.80 5.72
C ALA A 45 5.74 -8.27 6.92
N ARG A 46 5.16 -9.05 7.86
CA ARG A 46 5.91 -9.63 8.99
C ARG A 46 6.91 -10.68 8.50
N ASP A 47 6.48 -11.54 7.59
CA ASP A 47 7.35 -12.57 7.01
C ASP A 47 8.50 -11.93 6.22
N ALA A 48 8.22 -10.90 5.42
CA ALA A 48 9.26 -10.13 4.72
C ALA A 48 10.26 -9.48 5.67
N ALA A 49 9.81 -9.00 6.84
CA ALA A 49 10.70 -8.41 7.85
C ALA A 49 11.66 -9.45 8.43
N GLN A 50 11.21 -10.69 8.64
CA GLN A 50 12.08 -11.79 9.10
C GLN A 50 13.19 -12.13 8.08
N ALA A 51 12.98 -11.85 6.79
CA ALA A 51 14.02 -12.01 5.76
C ALA A 51 14.82 -10.73 5.47
N GLY A 52 14.64 -9.66 6.25
CA GLY A 52 15.37 -8.40 6.06
C GLY A 52 14.97 -7.60 4.81
N ALA A 53 13.88 -7.95 4.13
CA ALA A 53 13.46 -7.31 2.88
C ALA A 53 12.63 -6.04 3.16
N LEU A 54 13.26 -4.95 3.61
CA LEU A 54 12.57 -3.75 4.09
C LEU A 54 11.67 -3.07 3.05
N ALA A 55 12.06 -3.04 1.77
CA ALA A 55 11.24 -2.51 0.69
C ALA A 55 9.95 -3.33 0.52
N ALA A 56 10.06 -4.66 0.54
CA ALA A 56 8.92 -5.57 0.50
C ALA A 56 8.02 -5.42 1.75
N VAL A 57 8.59 -5.21 2.94
CA VAL A 57 7.80 -4.90 4.16
C VAL A 57 6.93 -3.67 3.94
N ALA A 58 7.51 -2.59 3.40
CA ALA A 58 6.78 -1.36 3.14
C ALA A 58 5.71 -1.56 2.05
N ALA A 59 6.03 -2.26 0.96
CA ALA A 59 5.08 -2.57 -0.11
C ALA A 59 3.87 -3.39 0.38
N ALA A 60 4.12 -4.44 1.19
CA ALA A 60 3.07 -5.25 1.77
C ALA A 60 2.20 -4.47 2.78
N ARG A 61 2.81 -3.57 3.56
CA ARG A 61 2.06 -2.65 4.43
C ARG A 61 1.22 -1.67 3.64
N ALA A 62 1.73 -1.11 2.54
CA ALA A 62 0.97 -0.23 1.66
C ALA A 62 -0.29 -0.94 1.15
N ALA A 63 -0.14 -2.15 0.62
CA ALA A 63 -1.26 -2.94 0.13
C ALA A 63 -2.28 -3.29 1.22
N GLY A 64 -1.82 -3.65 2.42
CA GLY A 64 -2.70 -3.92 3.56
C GLY A 64 -3.51 -2.69 3.99
N GLN A 65 -2.86 -1.53 4.07
CA GLN A 65 -3.54 -0.26 4.38
C GLN A 65 -4.55 0.13 3.29
N ALA A 66 -4.19 -0.05 2.01
CA ALA A 66 -5.11 0.18 0.91
C ALA A 66 -6.39 -0.66 1.07
N ALA A 67 -6.27 -1.97 1.28
CA ALA A 67 -7.43 -2.85 1.46
C ALA A 67 -8.26 -2.49 2.72
N ALA A 68 -7.62 -1.98 3.78
CA ALA A 68 -8.30 -1.53 4.98
C ALA A 68 -9.16 -0.27 4.78
N VAL A 69 -9.00 0.47 3.67
CA VAL A 69 -9.87 1.61 3.32
C VAL A 69 -11.34 1.21 3.22
N ALA A 70 -11.63 -0.02 2.77
CA ALA A 70 -12.99 -0.56 2.73
C ALA A 70 -13.66 -0.60 4.11
N HIS A 71 -12.87 -0.65 5.19
CA HIS A 71 -13.35 -0.56 6.57
C HIS A 71 -13.38 0.88 7.08
N MET A 72 -12.34 1.68 6.81
CA MET A 72 -12.20 3.06 7.29
C MET A 72 -11.28 3.88 6.38
N SER A 73 -11.73 5.06 5.94
CA SER A 73 -11.02 5.93 4.99
C SER A 73 -9.63 6.38 5.46
N ASP A 74 -9.42 6.49 6.77
CA ASP A 74 -8.18 7.01 7.38
C ASP A 74 -6.95 6.17 7.05
N HIS A 75 -7.14 4.92 6.62
CA HIS A 75 -6.06 4.06 6.14
C HIS A 75 -5.45 4.54 4.82
N SER A 76 -6.12 5.42 4.06
CA SER A 76 -5.63 5.93 2.77
C SER A 76 -4.30 6.67 2.89
N ALA A 77 -4.16 7.57 3.87
CA ALA A 77 -2.91 8.30 4.12
C ALA A 77 -1.75 7.36 4.46
N HIS A 78 -2.01 6.31 5.27
CA HIS A 78 -1.01 5.31 5.60
C HIS A 78 -0.59 4.48 4.38
N SER A 79 -1.53 4.12 3.51
CA SER A 79 -1.23 3.42 2.25
C SER A 79 -0.24 4.22 1.40
N ALA A 80 -0.56 5.49 1.14
CA ALA A 80 0.27 6.40 0.35
C ALA A 80 1.68 6.58 0.95
N MET A 81 1.76 6.75 2.29
CA MET A 81 3.03 6.89 3.00
C MET A 81 3.90 5.62 2.89
N TYR A 82 3.31 4.43 3.02
CA TYR A 82 4.06 3.18 2.90
C TYR A 82 4.47 2.88 1.45
N ALA A 83 3.66 3.27 0.45
CA ALA A 83 4.02 3.15 -0.96
C ALA A 83 5.27 4.00 -1.27
N ALA A 84 5.29 5.27 -0.84
CA ALA A 84 6.45 6.13 -0.98
C ALA A 84 7.69 5.59 -0.24
N LYS A 85 7.50 5.02 0.95
CA LYS A 85 8.58 4.35 1.68
C LYS A 85 9.12 3.13 0.92
N ALA A 86 8.25 2.33 0.31
CA ALA A 86 8.67 1.15 -0.46
C ALA A 86 9.53 1.56 -1.65
N VAL A 87 9.07 2.54 -2.43
CA VAL A 87 9.79 3.07 -3.59
C VAL A 87 11.13 3.71 -3.20
N GLY A 88 11.18 4.45 -2.08
CA GLY A 88 12.43 4.99 -1.56
C GLY A 88 13.44 3.94 -1.12
N LEU A 89 12.98 2.84 -0.50
CA LEU A 89 13.83 1.73 -0.06
C LEU A 89 14.33 0.85 -1.21
N ASP A 90 13.55 0.75 -2.29
CA ASP A 90 13.89 0.00 -3.50
C ASP A 90 14.79 0.81 -4.46
N GLY A 91 14.60 2.14 -4.48
CA GLY A 91 15.36 3.07 -5.29
C GLY A 91 16.49 3.80 -4.54
N SER A 92 16.72 5.07 -4.93
CA SER A 92 17.84 5.88 -4.45
C SER A 92 17.54 6.67 -3.17
N GLY A 93 16.65 6.18 -2.30
CA GLY A 93 16.30 6.84 -1.05
C GLY A 93 15.33 8.03 -1.20
N GLU A 94 15.63 9.13 -0.50
CA GLU A 94 14.75 10.31 -0.42
C GLU A 94 14.36 10.93 -1.77
N PRO A 95 15.25 11.05 -2.78
CA PRO A 95 14.85 11.57 -4.09
C PRO A 95 13.72 10.75 -4.73
N THR A 96 13.82 9.41 -4.71
CA THR A 96 12.81 8.52 -5.29
C THR A 96 11.52 8.54 -4.47
N ARG A 97 11.64 8.58 -3.13
CA ARG A 97 10.49 8.74 -2.22
C ARG A 97 9.74 10.04 -2.46
N ASN A 98 10.44 11.17 -2.63
CA ASN A 98 9.83 12.48 -2.86
C ASN A 98 9.19 12.56 -4.25
N ALA A 99 9.80 11.96 -5.27
CA ALA A 99 9.21 11.84 -6.60
C ALA A 99 7.89 11.07 -6.56
N GLU A 100 7.83 9.95 -5.82
CA GLU A 100 6.60 9.18 -5.61
C GLU A 100 5.53 10.01 -4.86
N ARG A 101 5.92 10.78 -3.83
CA ARG A 101 4.99 11.68 -3.11
C ARG A 101 4.43 12.79 -4.00
N LEU A 102 5.26 13.38 -4.85
CA LEU A 102 4.83 14.40 -5.82
C LEU A 102 3.87 13.78 -6.85
N TRP A 103 4.21 12.61 -7.40
CA TRP A 103 3.33 11.90 -8.33
C TRP A 103 1.97 11.58 -7.70
N GLN A 104 1.95 11.09 -6.45
CA GLN A 104 0.71 10.86 -5.70
C GLN A 104 -0.12 12.14 -5.55
N TRP A 105 0.51 13.28 -5.26
CA TRP A 105 -0.18 14.58 -5.11
C TRP A 105 -0.80 15.08 -6.41
N GLU A 106 -0.07 14.92 -7.52
CA GLU A 106 -0.52 15.32 -8.86
C GLU A 106 -1.66 14.44 -9.38
N ASN A 107 -1.67 13.15 -9.02
CA ASN A 107 -2.70 12.18 -9.44
C ASN A 107 -3.89 12.07 -8.48
N LEU A 108 -3.81 12.67 -7.28
CA LEU A 108 -4.92 12.72 -6.34
C LEU A 108 -5.81 13.92 -6.63
N GLU A 109 -7.12 13.66 -6.71
CA GLU A 109 -8.11 14.72 -6.84
C GLU A 109 -7.92 15.79 -5.75
N SER A 110 -7.97 17.06 -6.14
CA SER A 110 -7.63 18.17 -5.25
C SER A 110 -8.47 18.20 -3.97
N THR A 111 -9.74 17.77 -4.06
CA THR A 111 -10.69 17.65 -2.94
C THR A 111 -10.29 16.57 -1.92
N LEU A 112 -9.52 15.56 -2.34
CA LEU A 112 -9.07 14.45 -1.50
C LEU A 112 -7.67 14.68 -0.90
N ARG A 113 -6.95 15.73 -1.32
CA ARG A 113 -5.62 16.05 -0.80
C ARG A 113 -5.58 16.23 0.73
N PRO A 114 -6.55 16.89 1.40
CA PRO A 114 -6.55 16.96 2.86
C PRO A 114 -6.64 15.60 3.56
N ILE A 115 -7.17 14.57 2.88
CA ILE A 115 -7.28 13.20 3.40
C ILE A 115 -5.98 12.42 3.15
N GLY A 116 -5.47 12.43 1.90
CA GLY A 116 -4.26 11.69 1.55
C GLY A 116 -2.94 12.35 2.01
N PHE A 117 -2.99 13.66 2.23
CA PHE A 117 -1.86 14.52 2.60
C PHE A 117 -2.29 15.51 3.70
N PRO A 118 -2.62 15.03 4.91
CA PRO A 118 -3.15 15.88 5.99
C PRO A 118 -2.18 16.98 6.46
N LYS A 119 -0.89 16.88 6.10
CA LYS A 119 0.15 17.87 6.37
C LYS A 119 0.64 18.61 5.12
N GLY A 120 -0.02 18.43 3.98
CA GLY A 120 0.50 18.84 2.68
C GLY A 120 1.52 17.87 2.11
N LEU A 121 2.10 18.26 0.96
CA LEU A 121 3.23 17.56 0.33
C LEU A 121 4.51 17.73 1.16
#